data_AF-A0A7X4FSG1-F1
#
_entry.id   AF-A0A7X4FSG1-F1
#
_cell.length_a   1.000
_cell.length_b   1.000
_cell.length_c   1.000
_cell.angle_alpha   90.00
_cell.angle_beta   90.00
_cell.angle_gamma   90.00
#
_symmetry.space_group_name_H-M   'P 1'
#
loop_
_entity.id
_entity.type
_entity.pdbx_description
1 polymer ?
#
loop_
_entity_poly.entity_id
_entity_poly.type
_entity_poly.pdbx_seq_one_letter_code
_entity_poly.pdbx_strand_id
1 'polypeptide(L)'
;MRPFTVLAAGMLVVLFATPFAADAQSRDAPIPYDVGQSASPSFEGWYPNDDGSFSLSFGYFNRNYEQTLDIPIGPANHFTAGPEDRGPPTHLLPRRHTGEFTVVV
;
A
#
# COMPACT_ATOMS: atom_id res chain seq x y z
N MET A 1 75.61 -20.62 12.08
CA MET A 1 74.76 -19.57 12.69
C MET A 1 73.33 -20.09 12.77
N ARG A 2 72.57 -19.60 13.76
CA ARG A 2 71.37 -20.18 14.40
C ARG A 2 70.09 -20.22 13.51
N PRO A 3 69.10 -21.06 13.86
CA PRO A 3 67.92 -21.38 13.03
C PRO A 3 66.79 -20.36 13.20
N PHE A 4 65.93 -20.20 12.19
CA PHE A 4 64.65 -19.50 12.33
C PHE A 4 63.49 -20.42 11.94
N THR A 5 62.90 -20.99 12.98
CA THR A 5 61.58 -21.63 12.97
C THR A 5 60.53 -20.52 12.85
N VAL A 6 59.73 -20.51 11.78
CA VAL A 6 58.53 -19.66 11.72
C VAL A 6 57.36 -20.47 12.26
N LEU A 7 56.99 -20.19 13.50
CA LEU A 7 55.77 -20.68 14.12
C LEU A 7 54.55 -20.06 13.42
N ALA A 8 53.68 -20.92 12.88
CA ALA A 8 52.34 -20.54 12.47
C ALA A 8 51.54 -20.12 13.71
N ALA A 9 51.12 -18.85 13.77
CA ALA A 9 50.13 -18.39 14.73
C ALA A 9 48.81 -18.20 13.98
N GLY A 10 47.94 -19.22 14.02
CA GLY A 10 46.58 -19.12 13.52
C GLY A 10 45.79 -18.14 14.37
N MET A 11 45.33 -17.04 13.77
CA MET A 11 44.41 -16.10 14.41
C MET A 11 42.99 -16.66 14.31
N LEU A 12 42.49 -17.23 15.40
CA LEU A 12 41.09 -17.63 15.51
C LEU A 12 40.24 -16.36 15.71
N VAL A 13 39.60 -15.89 14.64
CA VAL A 13 38.56 -14.86 14.73
C VAL A 13 37.28 -15.53 15.20
N VAL A 14 36.92 -15.35 16.47
CA VAL A 14 35.60 -15.74 16.98
C VAL A 14 34.61 -14.65 16.56
N LEU A 15 33.87 -14.89 15.48
CA LEU A 15 32.73 -14.09 15.09
C LEU A 15 31.60 -14.30 16.10
N PHE A 16 31.42 -13.35 17.02
CA PHE A 16 30.19 -13.27 17.80
C PHE A 16 29.05 -12.89 16.85
N ALA A 17 28.28 -13.89 16.41
CA ALA A 17 26.98 -13.65 15.79
C ALA A 17 26.06 -13.07 16.87
N THR A 18 25.92 -11.74 16.92
CA THR A 18 24.82 -11.12 17.64
C THR A 18 23.54 -11.56 16.94
N PRO A 19 22.59 -12.24 17.61
CA PRO A 19 21.29 -12.42 17.03
C PRO A 19 20.69 -11.03 16.90
N PHE A 20 20.57 -10.53 15.66
CA PHE A 20 19.56 -9.53 15.36
C PHE A 20 18.24 -10.16 15.78
N ALA A 21 17.69 -9.74 16.92
CA ALA A 21 16.28 -9.92 17.17
C ALA A 21 15.59 -9.13 16.06
N ALA A 22 15.16 -9.82 15.02
CA ALA A 22 14.15 -9.28 14.13
C ALA A 22 12.93 -9.05 15.02
N ASP A 23 12.66 -7.79 15.35
CA ASP A 23 11.36 -7.41 15.88
C ASP A 23 10.34 -7.87 14.83
N ALA A 24 9.75 -9.04 15.08
CA ALA A 24 8.57 -9.49 14.38
C ALA A 24 7.49 -8.51 14.80
N GLN A 25 7.38 -7.41 14.08
CA GLN A 25 6.36 -6.40 14.31
C GLN A 25 5.03 -7.10 14.08
N SER A 26 4.40 -7.55 15.17
CA SER A 26 3.04 -8.05 15.18
C SER A 26 2.18 -6.89 14.72
N ARG A 27 1.89 -6.85 13.42
CA ARG A 27 0.86 -5.98 12.89
C ARG A 27 -0.44 -6.59 13.35
N ASP A 28 -1.00 -6.05 14.44
CA ASP A 28 -2.36 -6.37 14.82
C ASP A 28 -3.24 -6.19 13.59
N ALA A 29 -3.94 -7.25 13.20
CA ALA A 29 -4.89 -7.15 12.12
C ALA A 29 -5.94 -6.10 12.52
N PRO A 30 -6.29 -5.14 11.63
CA PRO A 30 -7.33 -4.18 11.95
C PRO A 30 -8.60 -4.92 12.39
N ILE A 31 -9.14 -4.53 13.54
CA ILE A 31 -10.40 -5.10 14.05
C ILE A 31 -11.47 -4.87 12.97
N PRO A 32 -12.16 -5.91 12.48
CA PRO A 32 -13.23 -5.72 11.51
C PRO A 32 -14.40 -4.98 12.15
N TYR A 33 -15.03 -4.08 11.39
CA TYR A 33 -16.21 -3.33 11.80
C TYR A 33 -17.35 -3.56 10.81
N ASP A 34 -18.55 -3.80 11.32
CA ASP A 34 -19.73 -3.97 10.48
C ASP A 34 -20.16 -2.62 9.86
N VAL A 35 -20.06 -1.54 10.63
CA VAL A 35 -20.54 -0.19 10.28
C VAL A 35 -19.64 0.93 10.85
N GLY A 36 -19.86 2.17 10.39
CA GLY A 36 -19.29 3.39 10.97
C GLY A 36 -17.88 3.76 10.51
N GLN A 37 -17.31 3.02 9.55
CA GLN A 37 -15.97 3.26 9.02
C GLN A 37 -16.00 4.02 7.69
N SER A 38 -14.85 4.60 7.32
CA SER A 38 -14.67 5.34 6.07
C SER A 38 -14.38 4.44 4.86
N ALA A 39 -14.60 4.99 3.66
CA ALA A 39 -14.04 4.46 2.43
C ALA A 39 -12.73 5.19 2.05
N SER A 40 -11.89 4.53 1.26
CA SER A 40 -10.72 5.18 0.65
C SER A 40 -10.54 4.74 -0.79
N PRO A 41 -10.10 5.64 -1.69
CA PRO A 41 -9.79 5.28 -3.06
C PRO A 41 -8.58 4.33 -3.08
N SER A 42 -8.57 3.43 -4.06
CA SER A 42 -7.43 2.57 -4.36
C SER A 42 -6.95 2.90 -5.75
N PHE A 43 -5.73 3.41 -5.89
CA PHE A 43 -5.09 3.50 -7.20
C PHE A 43 -4.67 2.10 -7.64
N GLU A 44 -5.09 1.69 -8.84
CA GLU A 44 -4.92 0.31 -9.32
C GLU A 44 -3.95 0.20 -10.49
N GLY A 45 -3.43 1.34 -10.95
CA GLY A 45 -2.43 1.41 -12.01
C GLY A 45 -2.84 2.36 -13.12
N TRP A 46 -2.04 2.36 -14.16
CA TRP A 46 -2.25 3.20 -15.34
C TRP A 46 -1.94 2.40 -16.60
N TYR A 47 -2.52 2.83 -17.71
CA TYR A 47 -2.22 2.31 -19.05
C TYR A 47 -2.17 3.44 -20.07
N PRO A 48 -1.27 3.36 -21.08
CA PRO A 48 -1.18 4.37 -22.13
C PRO A 48 -2.36 4.26 -23.09
N ASN A 49 -2.77 5.40 -23.64
CA ASN A 49 -3.73 5.51 -24.73
C ASN A 49 -3.00 5.81 -26.05
N ASP A 50 -3.65 5.54 -27.19
CA ASP A 50 -3.05 5.71 -28.53
C ASP A 50 -2.69 7.17 -28.87
N ASP A 51 -3.36 8.13 -28.23
CA ASP A 51 -3.14 9.57 -28.40
C ASP A 51 -1.99 10.13 -27.53
N GLY A 52 -1.30 9.26 -26.78
CA GLY A 52 -0.20 9.62 -25.89
C GLY A 52 -0.62 10.07 -24.49
N SER A 53 -1.91 10.11 -24.17
CA SER A 53 -2.42 10.31 -22.81
C SER A 53 -2.32 9.02 -21.97
N PHE A 54 -2.59 9.12 -20.67
CA PHE A 54 -2.65 7.97 -19.77
C PHE A 54 -4.01 7.85 -19.11
N SER A 55 -4.49 6.61 -19.00
CA SER A 55 -5.67 6.25 -18.24
C SER A 55 -5.27 5.72 -16.88
N LEU A 56 -5.74 6.36 -15.80
CA LEU A 56 -5.48 5.98 -14.41
C LEU A 56 -6.70 5.25 -13.85
N SER A 57 -6.54 3.99 -13.46
CA SER A 57 -7.62 3.16 -12.94
C SER A 57 -7.72 3.28 -11.41
N PHE A 58 -8.96 3.39 -10.93
CA PHE A 58 -9.26 3.47 -9.51
C PHE A 58 -10.35 2.49 -9.11
N GLY A 59 -10.15 1.88 -7.94
CA GLY A 59 -11.20 1.23 -7.17
C GLY A 59 -11.40 1.95 -5.84
N TYR A 60 -12.06 1.30 -4.90
CA TYR A 60 -12.16 1.79 -3.53
C TYR A 60 -12.23 0.63 -2.52
N PHE A 61 -11.92 0.95 -1.27
CA PHE A 61 -12.16 0.05 -0.16
C PHE A 61 -13.09 0.71 0.86
N ASN A 62 -14.32 0.19 0.95
CA ASN A 62 -15.22 0.46 2.05
C ASN A 62 -14.86 -0.49 3.20
N ARG A 63 -14.42 0.09 4.33
CA ARG A 63 -13.93 -0.68 5.49
C ARG A 63 -15.05 -1.43 6.24
N ASN A 64 -16.30 -1.04 6.02
CA ASN A 64 -17.48 -1.67 6.61
C ASN A 64 -17.76 -3.04 5.97
N TYR A 65 -18.28 -3.97 6.75
CA TYR A 65 -18.75 -5.27 6.25
C TYR A 65 -20.22 -5.26 5.83
N GLU A 66 -21.04 -4.41 6.45
CA GLU A 66 -22.49 -4.36 6.19
C GLU A 66 -22.93 -3.00 5.64
N GLN A 67 -22.34 -1.90 6.11
CA GLN A 67 -22.76 -0.56 5.72
C GLN A 67 -22.30 -0.18 4.30
N THR A 68 -23.27 0.09 3.43
CA THR A 68 -23.09 0.89 2.22
C THR A 68 -22.99 2.37 2.57
N LEU A 69 -22.09 3.10 1.91
CA LEU A 69 -21.93 4.55 2.11
C LEU A 69 -22.46 5.32 0.90
N ASP A 70 -23.35 6.27 1.15
CA ASP A 70 -23.82 7.23 0.16
C ASP A 70 -23.09 8.56 0.38
N ILE A 71 -22.07 8.84 -0.45
CA ILE A 71 -21.24 10.04 -0.35
C ILE A 71 -21.35 10.82 -1.67
N PRO A 72 -22.14 11.91 -1.71
CA PRO A 72 -22.28 12.71 -2.92
C PRO A 72 -20.95 13.37 -3.29
N ILE A 73 -20.79 13.72 -4.57
CA ILE A 73 -19.67 14.53 -5.03
C ILE A 73 -19.63 15.83 -4.22
N GLY A 74 -18.44 16.16 -3.71
CA GLY A 74 -18.26 17.28 -2.80
C GLY A 74 -16.99 17.16 -1.95
N PRO A 75 -16.88 17.95 -0.87
CA PRO A 75 -15.69 17.99 -0.01
C PRO A 75 -15.24 16.63 0.55
N ALA A 76 -16.13 15.65 0.65
CA ALA A 76 -15.83 14.29 1.12
C ALA A 76 -15.60 13.25 0.00
N ASN A 77 -15.88 13.59 -1.26
CA ASN A 77 -15.73 12.74 -2.44
C ASN A 77 -15.43 13.60 -3.67
N HIS A 78 -14.18 14.04 -3.79
CA HIS A 78 -13.74 14.88 -4.90
C HIS A 78 -12.29 14.63 -5.30
N PHE A 79 -11.95 15.06 -6.50
CA PHE A 79 -10.57 15.28 -6.92
C PHE A 79 -10.12 16.71 -6.63
N THR A 80 -8.92 16.85 -6.08
CA THR A 80 -8.29 18.16 -5.88
C THR A 80 -7.60 18.68 -7.15
N ALA A 81 -7.30 17.80 -8.09
CA ALA A 81 -6.66 18.13 -9.36
C ALA A 81 -7.68 18.12 -10.52
N GLY A 82 -7.86 19.29 -11.14
CA GLY A 82 -8.81 19.50 -12.24
C GLY A 82 -10.27 19.49 -11.78
N PRO A 83 -11.23 19.00 -12.60
CA PRO A 83 -12.63 18.96 -12.20
C PRO A 83 -12.86 18.14 -10.93
N GLU A 84 -13.79 18.61 -10.09
CA GLU A 84 -14.17 17.95 -8.84
C GLU A 84 -14.78 16.56 -9.10
N ASP A 85 -15.67 16.50 -10.10
CA ASP A 85 -16.25 15.28 -10.62
C ASP A 85 -15.41 14.75 -11.78
N ARG A 86 -14.82 13.57 -11.58
CA ARG A 86 -14.14 12.78 -12.60
C ARG A 86 -14.69 11.36 -12.68
N GLY A 87 -15.95 11.19 -12.26
CA GLY A 87 -16.63 9.89 -12.19
C GLY A 87 -16.30 9.00 -10.98
N PRO A 88 -15.85 9.47 -9.79
CA PRO A 88 -15.82 8.59 -8.63
C PRO A 88 -17.25 8.16 -8.24
N PRO A 89 -17.43 6.92 -7.74
CA PRO A 89 -18.75 6.45 -7.33
C PRO A 89 -19.27 7.22 -6.10
N THR A 90 -20.59 7.44 -6.04
CA THR A 90 -21.27 8.06 -4.90
C THR A 90 -21.97 7.06 -3.99
N HIS A 91 -22.13 5.81 -4.44
CA HIS A 91 -22.74 4.71 -3.70
C HIS A 91 -21.70 3.60 -3.53
N LEU A 92 -21.12 3.49 -2.33
CA LEU A 92 -19.96 2.66 -2.05
C LEU A 92 -20.39 1.42 -1.29
N LEU A 93 -20.60 0.32 -2.01
CA LEU A 93 -20.92 -0.99 -1.44
C LEU A 93 -19.83 -1.46 -0.45
N PRO A 94 -20.15 -2.34 0.51
CA PRO A 94 -19.16 -2.88 1.44
C PRO A 94 -17.95 -3.51 0.75
N ARG A 95 -16.81 -3.51 1.45
CA ARG A 95 -15.57 -4.17 1.06
C ARG A 95 -14.88 -3.54 -0.16
N ARG A 96 -14.05 -4.34 -0.85
CA ARG A 96 -13.19 -3.92 -1.95
C ARG A 96 -13.95 -4.04 -3.26
N HIS A 97 -13.88 -2.96 -4.03
CA HIS A 97 -14.35 -2.88 -5.40
C HIS A 97 -13.21 -2.36 -6.27
N THR A 98 -13.04 -2.96 -7.44
CA THR A 98 -11.86 -2.78 -8.32
C THR A 98 -12.30 -2.33 -9.69
N GLY A 99 -11.56 -1.42 -10.32
CA GLY A 99 -11.85 -0.94 -11.66
C GLY A 99 -13.16 -0.17 -11.76
N GLU A 100 -13.51 0.57 -10.71
CA GLU A 100 -14.78 1.30 -10.60
C GLU A 100 -14.85 2.49 -11.56
N PHE A 101 -13.73 3.20 -11.76
CA PHE A 101 -13.65 4.29 -12.71
C PHE A 101 -12.21 4.55 -13.17
N THR A 102 -12.08 5.34 -14.25
CA THR A 102 -10.79 5.73 -14.83
C THR A 102 -10.76 7.23 -15.07
N VAL A 103 -9.59 7.83 -14.87
CA VAL A 103 -9.32 9.24 -15.16
C VAL A 103 -8.25 9.34 -16.24
N VAL A 104 -8.54 10.04 -17.34
CA VAL A 104 -7.56 10.33 -18.39
C VAL A 104 -6.75 11.58 -18.00
N VAL A 105 -5.43 11.52 -18.15
CA VAL A 105 -4.48 12.63 -17.89
C VAL A 105 -3.46 12.78 -19.01
#